data_AF-A0A3A5H412-F1
#
_entry.id   AF-A0A3A5H412-F1
#
_cell.length_a   1.000
_cell.length_b   1.000
_cell.length_c   1.000
_cell.angle_alpha   90.00
_cell.angle_beta   90.00
_cell.angle_gamma   90.00
#
_symmetry.space_group_name_H-M   'P 1'
#
loop_
_entity.id
_entity.type
_entity.pdbx_description
1 polymer ?
#
loop_
_entity_poly.entity_id
_entity_poly.type
_entity_poly.pdbx_seq_one_letter_code
_entity_poly.pdbx_strand_id
1 'polypeptide(L)'
;MVVEHAPWEASDGLRSALRSHLSAGPLHTVHAALLDAATDAVVAVLEGVDHPRADDSLLTLVKNFHDDARLASSRLASGERVADRANAARIRIRLAVEARFGDSEAECLMRAALVQGYLDPTAGHSAAERNLHLSRSTYFRVLRRARARLAD
;
A
#
# COMPACT_ATOMS: atom_id res chain seq x y z
N MET A 1 -4.20 -39.17 13.24
CA MET A 1 -3.10 -38.34 13.78
C MET A 1 -3.04 -37.11 12.89
N VAL A 2 -3.77 -36.06 13.25
CA VAL A 2 -3.84 -34.81 12.49
C VAL A 2 -2.72 -33.93 13.02
N VAL A 3 -1.74 -33.62 12.19
CA VAL A 3 -0.69 -32.66 12.53
C VAL A 3 -1.33 -31.27 12.40
N GLU A 4 -1.64 -30.65 13.54
CA GLU A 4 -1.92 -29.21 13.60
C GLU A 4 -0.64 -28.48 13.19
N HIS A 5 -0.60 -27.98 11.96
CA HIS A 5 0.43 -27.04 11.53
C HIS A 5 0.12 -25.70 12.19
N ALA A 6 0.99 -25.32 13.13
CA ALA A 6 0.84 -24.10 13.87
C ALA A 6 1.08 -22.87 12.95
N PRO A 7 0.35 -21.76 13.16
CA PRO A 7 0.34 -20.61 12.26
C PRO A 7 1.70 -19.91 12.06
N TRP A 8 2.70 -20.23 12.89
CA TRP A 8 4.06 -19.67 12.82
C TRP A 8 4.97 -20.34 11.76
N GLU A 9 4.62 -21.53 11.23
CA GLU A 9 5.44 -22.21 10.22
C GLU A 9 5.40 -21.49 8.85
N ALA A 10 4.29 -20.81 8.54
CA ALA A 10 4.18 -20.00 7.32
C ALA A 10 5.06 -18.74 7.38
N SER A 11 5.15 -18.14 8.57
CA SER A 11 5.99 -16.97 8.88
C SER A 11 7.48 -17.28 8.77
N ASP A 12 7.89 -18.45 9.27
CA ASP A 12 9.28 -18.90 9.18
C ASP A 12 9.72 -19.18 7.74
N GLY A 13 8.81 -19.73 6.91
CA GLY A 13 9.05 -19.90 5.48
C GLY A 13 9.26 -18.57 4.74
N LEU A 14 8.43 -17.57 5.04
CA LEU A 14 8.54 -16.22 4.45
C LEU A 14 9.82 -15.51 4.90
N ARG A 15 10.18 -15.58 6.20
CA ARG A 15 11.44 -15.05 6.74
C ARG A 15 12.65 -15.65 6.02
N SER A 16 12.65 -16.98 5.86
CA SER A 16 13.74 -17.71 5.19
C SER A 16 13.90 -17.30 3.72
N ALA A 17 12.79 -17.19 2.99
CA ALA A 17 12.78 -16.79 1.58
C ALA A 17 13.26 -15.34 1.38
N LEU A 18 12.80 -14.40 2.21
CA LEU A 18 13.22 -12.99 2.16
C LEU A 18 14.70 -12.83 2.48
N ARG A 19 15.20 -13.50 3.53
CA ARG A 19 16.63 -13.50 3.88
C ARG A 19 17.50 -14.01 2.72
N SER A 20 17.09 -15.12 2.10
CA SER A 20 17.80 -15.69 0.95
C SER A 20 17.84 -14.71 -0.23
N HIS A 21 16.71 -14.06 -0.53
CA HIS A 21 16.62 -13.09 -1.62
C HIS A 21 17.44 -11.82 -1.37
N LEU A 22 17.39 -11.26 -0.16
CA LEU A 22 18.11 -10.04 0.20
C LEU A 22 19.61 -10.26 0.31
N SER A 23 20.05 -11.45 0.76
CA SER A 23 21.47 -11.81 0.83
C SER A 23 22.08 -12.11 -0.54
N ALA A 24 21.29 -12.56 -1.52
CA ALA A 24 21.71 -12.73 -2.92
C ALA A 24 21.71 -11.43 -3.74
N GLY A 25 21.20 -10.32 -3.18
CA GLY A 25 20.98 -9.05 -3.87
C GLY A 25 22.01 -7.93 -3.54
N PRO A 26 21.68 -6.65 -3.83
CA PRO A 26 22.57 -5.51 -3.62
C PRO A 26 22.90 -5.22 -2.14
N LEU A 27 22.29 -5.95 -1.19
CA LEU A 27 22.53 -5.84 0.25
C LEU A 27 23.44 -6.96 0.81
N HIS A 28 24.11 -7.75 -0.05
CA HIS A 28 24.99 -8.85 0.36
C HIS A 28 26.15 -8.44 1.29
N THR A 29 26.55 -7.17 1.29
CA THR A 29 27.60 -6.62 2.19
C THR A 29 27.05 -6.14 3.54
N VAL A 30 25.74 -6.20 3.75
CA VAL A 30 25.10 -5.74 4.98
C VAL A 30 25.21 -6.83 6.06
N HIS A 31 25.49 -6.43 7.30
CA HIS A 31 25.53 -7.36 8.43
C HIS A 31 24.22 -8.12 8.59
N ALA A 32 24.30 -9.45 8.79
CA ALA A 32 23.16 -10.35 8.90
C ALA A 32 22.10 -9.87 9.92
N ALA A 33 22.55 -9.26 11.03
CA ALA A 33 21.67 -8.68 12.05
C ALA A 33 20.78 -7.52 11.52
N LEU A 34 21.27 -6.71 10.58
CA LEU A 34 20.50 -5.63 9.96
C LEU A 34 19.54 -6.17 8.89
N LEU A 35 19.92 -7.25 8.21
CA LEU A 35 19.07 -7.97 7.27
C LEU A 35 17.89 -8.64 8.00
N ASP A 36 18.15 -9.20 9.18
CA ASP A 36 17.16 -9.78 10.06
C ASP A 36 16.21 -8.74 10.62
N ALA A 37 16.72 -7.59 11.07
CA ALA A 37 15.88 -6.48 11.49
C ALA A 37 14.99 -5.94 10.35
N ALA A 38 15.51 -5.87 9.11
CA ALA A 38 14.73 -5.45 7.95
C ALA A 38 13.64 -6.49 7.59
N THR A 39 13.98 -7.78 7.68
CA THR A 39 13.05 -8.88 7.42
C THR A 39 11.95 -8.91 8.48
N ASP A 40 12.31 -8.76 9.76
CA ASP A 40 11.37 -8.73 10.88
C ASP A 40 10.48 -7.50 10.83
N ALA A 41 11.00 -6.36 10.37
CA ALA A 41 10.18 -5.17 10.12
C ALA A 41 9.18 -5.40 8.99
N VAL A 42 9.57 -6.03 7.89
CA VAL A 42 8.67 -6.37 6.78
C VAL A 42 7.64 -7.41 7.22
N VAL A 43 8.05 -8.42 7.96
CA VAL A 43 7.17 -9.48 8.49
C VAL A 43 6.21 -8.90 9.51
N ALA A 44 6.63 -8.05 10.45
CA ALA A 44 5.75 -7.36 11.39
C ALA A 44 4.77 -6.40 10.69
N VAL A 45 5.19 -5.76 9.59
CA VAL A 45 4.32 -4.96 8.71
C VAL A 45 3.24 -5.81 8.04
N LEU A 46 3.54 -7.09 7.77
CA LEU A 46 2.63 -8.06 7.18
C LEU A 46 1.79 -8.79 8.25
N GLU A 47 2.27 -8.93 9.49
CA GLU A 47 1.72 -9.84 10.51
C GLU A 47 0.99 -9.21 11.72
N GLY A 48 1.16 -7.93 12.10
CA GLY A 48 0.56 -7.39 13.35
C GLY A 48 -0.46 -6.25 13.16
N VAL A 49 -1.79 -6.33 13.43
CA VAL A 49 -2.58 -6.71 14.66
C VAL A 49 -2.32 -5.77 15.86
N ASP A 50 -3.25 -5.22 16.66
CA ASP A 50 -4.71 -5.01 16.63
C ASP A 50 -5.05 -3.75 17.48
N HIS A 51 -5.84 -2.86 16.91
CA HIS A 51 -6.73 -1.92 17.60
C HIS A 51 -8.07 -2.07 16.85
N PRO A 52 -9.24 -1.74 17.41
CA PRO A 52 -10.48 -1.71 16.63
C PRO A 52 -10.33 -0.63 15.53
N ARG A 53 -9.76 -1.05 14.40
CA ARG A 53 -9.38 -0.26 13.26
C ARG A 53 -10.58 -0.26 12.34
N ALA A 54 -10.98 0.92 11.88
CA ALA A 54 -12.08 1.01 10.92
C ALA A 54 -11.76 0.11 9.72
N ASP A 55 -12.67 -0.80 9.38
CA ASP A 55 -12.60 -1.65 8.18
C ASP A 55 -12.95 -0.82 6.95
N ASP A 56 -12.20 0.27 6.78
CA ASP A 56 -12.36 1.17 5.67
C ASP A 56 -11.86 0.47 4.40
N SER A 57 -12.75 0.36 3.41
CA SER A 57 -12.37 -0.09 2.07
C SER A 57 -11.17 0.72 1.55
N LEU A 58 -10.35 0.11 0.69
CA LEU A 58 -9.19 0.80 0.11
C LEU A 58 -9.61 2.10 -0.59
N LEU A 59 -10.76 2.11 -1.27
CA LEU A 59 -11.32 3.31 -1.88
C LEU A 59 -11.65 4.41 -0.85
N THR A 60 -12.19 4.05 0.32
CA THR A 60 -12.43 5.01 1.41
C THR A 60 -11.12 5.61 1.90
N LEU A 61 -10.08 4.80 2.06
CA LEU A 61 -8.76 5.27 2.50
C LEU A 61 -8.10 6.20 1.47
N VAL A 62 -8.19 5.87 0.18
CA VAL A 62 -7.69 6.74 -0.92
C VAL A 62 -8.39 8.10 -0.92
N LYS A 63 -9.71 8.15 -0.69
CA LYS A 63 -10.44 9.42 -0.64
C LYS A 63 -10.03 10.31 0.53
N ASN A 64 -9.59 9.70 1.63
CA ASN A 64 -9.17 10.38 2.86
C ASN A 64 -7.65 10.41 3.02
N PHE A 65 -6.89 10.26 1.93
CA PHE A 65 -5.43 10.09 1.97
C PHE A 65 -4.67 11.28 2.61
N HIS A 66 -5.28 12.45 2.61
CA HIS A 66 -4.71 13.66 3.20
C HIS A 66 -5.25 13.97 4.61
N ASP A 67 -6.13 13.14 5.16
CA ASP A 67 -6.61 13.26 6.54
C ASP A 67 -5.76 12.35 7.47
N ASP A 68 -4.81 12.97 8.17
CA ASP A 68 -3.91 12.27 9.10
C ASP A 68 -4.66 11.51 10.19
N ALA A 69 -5.73 12.10 10.74
CA ALA A 69 -6.48 11.50 11.83
C ALA A 69 -7.21 10.24 11.35
N ARG A 70 -7.83 10.30 10.16
CA ARG A 70 -8.44 9.14 9.51
C ARG A 70 -7.41 8.07 9.21
N LEU A 71 -6.31 8.42 8.56
CA LEU A 71 -5.28 7.43 8.20
C LEU A 71 -4.65 6.77 9.43
N ALA A 72 -4.38 7.53 10.49
CA ALA A 72 -3.79 7.00 11.72
C ALA A 72 -4.73 6.06 12.50
N SER A 73 -6.02 6.07 12.19
CA SER A 73 -7.05 5.18 12.77
C SER A 73 -7.33 3.94 11.92
N SER A 74 -6.78 3.89 10.70
CA SER A 74 -7.02 2.80 9.76
C SER A 74 -6.26 1.53 10.13
N ARG A 75 -6.67 0.39 9.55
CA ARG A 75 -5.95 -0.88 9.71
C ARG A 75 -4.55 -0.91 9.13
N LEU A 76 -4.25 0.03 8.22
CA LEU A 76 -2.94 0.18 7.58
C LEU A 76 -1.98 1.05 8.41
N ALA A 77 -2.43 1.59 9.54
CA ALA A 77 -1.62 2.39 10.43
C ALA A 77 -0.70 1.53 11.31
N SER A 78 0.56 1.95 11.43
CA SER A 78 1.54 1.36 12.36
C SER A 78 2.51 2.42 12.88
N GLY A 79 2.97 2.28 14.11
CA GLY A 79 3.87 3.23 14.76
C GLY A 79 3.27 3.88 16.00
N GLU A 80 4.11 4.56 16.78
CA GLU A 80 3.75 5.08 18.09
C GLU A 80 2.99 6.42 18.01
N ARG A 81 3.50 7.36 17.20
CA ARG A 81 2.88 8.69 17.04
C ARG A 81 1.84 8.68 15.93
N VAL A 82 0.84 9.56 16.04
CA VAL A 82 -0.22 9.75 15.01
C VAL A 82 0.39 10.00 13.63
N ALA A 83 1.43 10.83 13.54
CA ALA A 83 2.12 11.12 12.30
C ALA A 83 2.80 9.88 11.68
N ASP A 84 3.44 9.04 12.51
CA ASP A 84 4.09 7.81 12.06
C ASP A 84 3.04 6.83 11.53
N ARG A 85 1.93 6.70 12.26
CA ARG A 85 0.76 5.89 11.87
C ARG A 85 0.16 6.31 10.54
N ALA A 86 -0.10 7.61 10.35
CA ALA A 86 -0.62 8.14 9.11
C ALA A 86 0.36 7.94 7.95
N ASN A 87 1.66 8.17 8.16
CA ASN A 87 2.67 7.96 7.13
C ASN A 87 2.78 6.49 6.71
N ALA A 88 2.77 5.58 7.68
CA ALA A 88 2.80 4.15 7.41
C ALA A 88 1.55 3.70 6.63
N ALA A 89 0.37 4.23 6.97
CA ALA A 89 -0.85 4.01 6.20
C ALA A 89 -0.72 4.53 4.76
N ARG A 90 -0.13 5.72 4.54
CA ARG A 90 0.09 6.26 3.19
C ARG A 90 0.96 5.35 2.33
N ILE A 91 2.05 4.85 2.88
CA ILE A 91 2.96 3.93 2.18
C ILE A 91 2.19 2.67 1.77
N ARG A 92 1.45 2.06 2.71
CA ARG A 92 0.65 0.86 2.43
C ARG A 92 -0.47 1.10 1.41
N ILE A 93 -1.14 2.26 1.46
CA ILE A 93 -2.16 2.63 0.46
C ILE A 93 -1.53 2.75 -0.93
N ARG A 94 -0.37 3.41 -1.06
CA ARG A 94 0.33 3.53 -2.34
C ARG A 94 0.69 2.15 -2.91
N LEU A 95 1.24 1.27 -2.09
CA LEU A 95 1.56 -0.11 -2.49
C LEU A 95 0.31 -0.90 -2.90
N ALA A 96 -0.76 -0.79 -2.11
CA ALA A 96 -2.03 -1.47 -2.40
C ALA A 96 -2.69 -0.94 -3.68
N VAL A 97 -2.60 0.36 -3.95
CA VAL A 97 -3.07 0.96 -5.21
C VAL A 97 -2.22 0.44 -6.37
N GLU A 98 -0.89 0.44 -6.25
CA GLU A 98 0.02 -0.04 -7.29
C GLU A 98 -0.30 -1.50 -7.66
N ALA A 99 -0.45 -2.37 -6.66
CA ALA A 99 -0.73 -3.79 -6.86
C ALA A 99 -2.11 -4.11 -7.50
N ARG A 100 -3.02 -3.12 -7.60
CA ARG A 100 -4.37 -3.31 -8.15
C ARG A 100 -4.47 -3.07 -9.66
N PHE A 101 -3.41 -2.55 -10.26
CA PHE A 101 -3.33 -2.24 -11.69
C PHE A 101 -2.13 -2.98 -12.29
N GLY A 102 -2.30 -3.54 -13.49
CA GLY A 102 -1.19 -4.05 -14.27
C GLY A 102 -0.53 -2.97 -15.13
N ASP A 103 0.28 -3.42 -16.08
CA ASP A 103 1.15 -2.57 -16.90
C ASP A 103 0.56 -2.22 -18.28
N SER A 104 -0.66 -2.64 -18.57
CA SER A 104 -1.33 -2.20 -19.80
C SER A 104 -1.52 -0.68 -19.80
N GLU A 105 -1.51 -0.04 -20.98
CA GLU A 105 -1.67 1.41 -21.10
C GLU A 105 -2.96 1.92 -20.41
N ALA A 106 -4.05 1.18 -20.56
CA ALA A 106 -5.32 1.50 -19.93
C ALA A 106 -5.25 1.41 -18.39
N GLU A 107 -4.53 0.43 -17.84
CA GLU A 107 -4.36 0.28 -16.40
C GLU A 107 -3.39 1.29 -15.81
N CYS A 108 -2.30 1.59 -16.52
CA CYS A 108 -1.41 2.70 -16.19
C CYS A 108 -2.17 4.04 -16.14
N LEU A 109 -3.05 4.30 -17.11
CA LEU A 109 -3.86 5.52 -17.15
C LEU A 109 -4.86 5.58 -15.98
N MET A 110 -5.52 4.45 -15.66
CA MET A 110 -6.42 4.36 -14.51
C MET A 110 -5.68 4.63 -13.19
N ARG A 111 -4.51 4.03 -13.01
CA ARG A 111 -3.63 4.25 -11.85
C ARG A 111 -3.21 5.71 -11.77
N ALA A 112 -2.73 6.29 -12.87
CA ALA A 112 -2.29 7.68 -12.91
C ALA A 112 -3.42 8.66 -12.59
N ALA A 113 -4.63 8.46 -13.13
CA ALA A 113 -5.79 9.28 -12.83
C ALA A 113 -6.17 9.26 -11.35
N LEU A 114 -5.98 8.12 -10.69
CA LEU A 114 -6.27 7.93 -9.27
C LEU A 114 -5.17 8.54 -8.38
N VAL A 115 -3.90 8.29 -8.70
CA VAL A 115 -2.76 8.84 -7.96
C VAL A 115 -2.76 10.36 -8.04
N GLN A 116 -2.83 10.94 -9.24
CA GLN A 116 -2.82 12.39 -9.43
C GLN A 116 -4.12 13.06 -8.95
N GLY A 117 -5.22 12.32 -8.86
CA GLY A 117 -6.51 12.86 -8.42
C GLY A 117 -6.74 12.82 -6.91
N TYR A 118 -6.08 11.89 -6.19
CA TYR A 118 -6.33 11.65 -4.77
C TYR A 118 -5.09 11.59 -3.88
N LEU A 119 -3.93 11.18 -4.38
CA LEU A 119 -2.74 10.92 -3.55
C LEU A 119 -1.67 12.01 -3.66
N ASP A 120 -1.77 12.86 -4.68
CA ASP A 120 -0.91 14.02 -4.86
C ASP A 120 -1.50 15.21 -4.05
N PRO A 121 -0.77 15.72 -3.05
CA PRO A 121 -1.27 16.81 -2.20
C PRO A 121 -1.41 18.14 -2.94
N THR A 122 -0.76 18.29 -4.09
CA THR A 122 -0.74 19.54 -4.88
C THR A 122 -1.66 19.48 -6.08
N ALA A 123 -2.04 18.28 -6.53
CA ALA A 123 -2.88 18.09 -7.70
C ALA A 123 -4.30 17.65 -7.31
N GLY A 124 -5.28 18.51 -7.61
CA GLY A 124 -6.68 18.12 -7.63
C GLY A 124 -7.10 17.55 -8.99
N HIS A 125 -8.34 17.07 -9.09
CA HIS A 125 -8.88 16.49 -10.34
C HIS A 125 -8.66 17.36 -11.58
N SER A 126 -8.85 18.69 -11.49
CA SER A 126 -8.62 19.60 -12.62
C SER A 126 -7.15 19.72 -13.02
N ALA A 127 -6.21 19.56 -12.09
CA ALA A 127 -4.79 19.50 -12.41
C ALA A 127 -4.44 18.15 -13.06
N ALA A 128 -4.96 17.05 -12.53
CA ALA A 128 -4.80 15.72 -13.09
C ALA A 128 -5.34 15.61 -14.53
N GLU A 129 -6.51 16.20 -14.81
CA GLU A 129 -7.08 16.30 -16.16
C GLU A 129 -6.07 16.88 -17.16
N ARG A 130 -5.45 18.01 -16.80
CA ARG A 130 -4.48 18.72 -17.65
C ARG A 130 -3.18 17.94 -17.79
N ASN A 131 -2.66 17.40 -16.69
CA ASN A 131 -1.40 16.65 -16.67
C ASN A 131 -1.49 15.34 -17.46
N LEU A 132 -2.66 14.72 -17.50
CA LEU A 132 -2.90 13.50 -18.27
C LEU A 132 -3.37 13.78 -19.70
N HIS A 133 -3.45 15.06 -20.11
CA HIS A 133 -3.94 15.47 -21.43
C HIS A 133 -5.32 14.89 -21.79
N LEU A 134 -6.20 14.75 -20.79
CA LEU A 134 -7.54 14.23 -20.97
C LEU A 134 -8.57 15.34 -20.99
N SER A 135 -9.60 15.18 -21.82
CA SER A 135 -10.82 15.97 -21.62
C SER A 135 -11.47 15.60 -20.29
N ARG A 136 -12.16 16.56 -19.68
CA ARG A 136 -12.87 16.38 -18.39
C ARG A 136 -13.75 15.13 -18.37
N SER A 137 -14.55 14.92 -19.42
CA SER A 137 -15.45 13.78 -19.53
C SER A 137 -14.69 12.45 -19.59
N THR A 138 -13.56 12.41 -20.30
CA THR A 138 -12.71 11.22 -20.39
C THR A 138 -12.03 10.93 -19.06
N TYR A 139 -11.50 11.95 -18.39
CA TYR A 139 -10.89 11.81 -17.07
C TYR A 139 -11.86 11.19 -16.05
N PHE A 140 -13.07 11.72 -15.90
CA PHE A 140 -14.02 11.17 -14.93
C PHE A 140 -14.51 9.77 -15.30
N ARG A 141 -14.56 9.43 -16.60
CA ARG A 141 -14.87 8.06 -17.04
C ARG A 141 -13.77 7.08 -16.64
N VAL A 142 -12.50 7.46 -16.84
CA VAL A 142 -11.33 6.66 -16.42
C VAL A 142 -11.30 6.54 -14.90
N LEU A 143 -11.44 7.65 -14.18
CA LEU A 143 -11.44 7.68 -12.72
C LEU A 143 -12.56 6.82 -12.13
N ARG A 144 -13.75 6.82 -12.73
CA ARG A 144 -14.87 5.95 -12.31
C ARG A 144 -14.50 4.47 -12.42
N ARG A 145 -13.82 4.05 -13.50
CA ARG A 145 -13.35 2.67 -13.67
C ARG A 145 -12.26 2.33 -12.67
N ALA A 146 -11.29 3.22 -12.47
CA ALA A 146 -10.23 3.04 -11.48
C ALA A 146 -10.80 2.87 -10.06
N ARG A 147 -11.82 3.66 -9.70
CA ARG A 147 -12.51 3.56 -8.41
C ARG A 147 -13.30 2.27 -8.25
N ALA A 148 -13.96 1.79 -9.30
CA ALA A 148 -14.66 0.49 -9.27
C ALA A 148 -13.67 -0.63 -8.97
N ARG A 149 -12.50 -0.63 -9.64
CA ARG A 149 -11.43 -1.61 -9.42
C ARG A 149 -10.90 -1.65 -7.99
N LEU A 150 -10.90 -0.52 -7.26
CA LEU A 150 -10.49 -0.49 -5.85
C LEU A 150 -11.60 -0.93 -4.87
N ALA A 151 -12.86 -0.96 -5.33
CA ALA A 151 -13.99 -1.40 -4.53
C ALA A 151 -14.24 -2.91 -4.65
N ASP A 152 -13.77 -3.53 -5.74
CA ASP A 152 -13.77 -4.98 -5.98
C ASP A 152 -12.68 -5.71 -5.16
#